data_AF-A0A2E0M544-F1
#
_entry.id   AF-A0A2E0M544-F1
#
_cell.length_a   1.000
_cell.length_b   1.000
_cell.length_c   1.000
_cell.angle_alpha   90.00
_cell.angle_beta   90.00
_cell.angle_gamma   90.00
#
_symmetry.space_group_name_H-M   'P 1'
#
loop_
_entity.id
_entity.type
_entity.pdbx_description
1 polymer ?
#
loop_
_entity_poly.entity_id
_entity_poly.type
_entity_poly.pdbx_seq_one_letter_code
_entity_poly.pdbx_strand_id
1 'polypeptide(L)' 'MTYVLATIYFVKIDENDKAVEDKDGNVVLFTPKGRWKDLEYLCEGRDDDDFQPINAEKEDA' A
#
# COMPACT_ATOMS: atom_id res chain seq x y z
N MET A 1 -21.83 -22.58 2.28
CA MET A 1 -21.82 -21.19 1.73
C MET A 1 -20.37 -20.84 1.50
N THR A 2 -20.01 -20.34 0.33
CA THR A 2 -18.60 -20.12 -0.07
C THR A 2 -18.43 -18.66 -0.44
N TYR A 3 -17.32 -18.05 -0.02
CA TYR A 3 -17.01 -16.65 -0.28
C TYR A 3 -15.72 -16.53 -1.07
N VAL A 4 -15.64 -15.53 -1.96
CA VAL A 4 -14.38 -15.14 -2.61
C VAL A 4 -13.78 -14.03 -1.78
N LEU A 5 -12.59 -14.27 -1.24
CA LEU A 5 -11.76 -13.24 -0.65
C LEU A 5 -10.77 -12.78 -1.72
N ALA A 6 -10.72 -11.48 -1.99
CA ALA A 6 -9.69 -10.87 -2.81
C ALA A 6 -8.90 -9.90 -1.94
N THR A 7 -7.57 -9.95 -2.05
CA THR A 7 -6.65 -9.04 -1.36
C THR A 7 -6.06 -8.08 -2.38
N ILE A 8 -6.10 -6.79 -2.07
CA ILE A 8 -5.47 -5.74 -2.88
C ILE A 8 -4.24 -5.24 -2.13
N TYR A 9 -3.12 -5.15 -2.83
CA TYR A 9 -1.86 -4.60 -2.31
C TYR A 9 -1.51 -3.31 -3.04
N PHE A 10 -0.97 -2.33 -2.31
CA PHE A 10 -0.43 -1.10 -2.87
C PHE A 10 1.09 -1.10 -2.74
N VAL A 11 1.76 -0.59 -3.77
CA VAL A 11 3.21 -0.45 -3.81
C VAL A 11 3.54 0.97 -4.23
N LYS A 12 4.65 1.49 -3.70
CA LYS A 12 5.24 2.73 -4.19
C LYS A 12 6.18 2.41 -5.35
N ILE A 13 6.11 3.21 -6.40
CA ILE A 13 6.91 3.07 -7.61
C ILE A 13 7.84 4.29 -7.74
N ASP A 14 9.08 4.08 -8.19
CA ASP A 14 10.05 5.14 -8.46
C ASP A 14 9.89 5.75 -9.88
N GLU A 15 10.76 6.70 -10.23
CA GLU A 15 10.74 7.36 -11.55
C GLU A 15 11.07 6.44 -12.75
N ASN A 16 11.51 5.21 -12.49
CA ASN A 16 11.87 4.20 -13.50
C ASN A 16 10.86 3.05 -13.55
N ASP A 17 9.65 3.26 -13.02
CA ASP A 17 8.59 2.26 -12.91
C ASP A 17 8.96 1.02 -12.07
N LYS A 18 9.91 1.14 -11.13
CA LYS A 18 10.29 0.06 -10.23
C LYS A 18 9.69 0.21 -8.84
N ALA A 19 9.33 -0.92 -8.24
CA ALA A 19 8.85 -0.94 -6.86
C ALA A 19 9.96 -0.53 -5.89
N VAL A 20 9.59 0.30 -4.92
CA VAL A 20 10.49 0.67 -3.83
C VAL A 20 10.65 -0.53 -2.89
N GLU A 21 11.90 -0.90 -2.64
CA GLU A 21 12.29 -2.01 -1.78
C GLU A 21 12.80 -1.50 -0.42
N ASP A 22 12.70 -2.35 0.60
CA ASP A 22 13.33 -2.14 1.91
C ASP A 22 14.83 -2.47 1.86
N LYS A 23 15.50 -2.26 3.00
CA LYS A 23 16.93 -2.53 3.17
C LYS A 23 17.33 -4.00 2.92
N ASP A 24 16.37 -4.92 2.98
CA ASP A 24 16.56 -6.35 2.81
C ASP A 24 16.19 -6.80 1.38
N GLY A 25 15.80 -5.86 0.50
CA GLY A 25 15.42 -6.11 -0.90
C GLY A 25 13.98 -6.59 -1.08
N ASN A 26 13.11 -6.43 -0.08
CA ASN A 26 11.70 -6.79 -0.21
C ASN A 26 10.87 -5.59 -0.63
N VAL A 27 9.87 -5.80 -1.49
CA VAL A 27 8.93 -4.74 -1.90
C VAL A 27 8.15 -4.24 -0.69
N VAL A 28 8.18 -2.92 -0.47
CA VAL A 28 7.41 -2.28 0.61
C VAL A 28 5.94 -2.21 0.21
N LEU A 29 5.08 -2.84 1.01
CA LEU A 29 3.64 -2.81 0.82
C LEU A 29 3.00 -1.70 1.64
N PHE A 30 2.01 -1.04 1.05
CA PHE A 30 1.30 0.08 1.64
C PHE A 30 -0.19 -0.21 1.79
N THR A 31 -0.80 0.46 2.76
CA THR A 31 -2.25 0.52 2.96
C THR A 31 -2.67 1.98 3.06
N PRO A 32 -3.82 2.39 2.50
CA PRO A 32 -4.28 3.77 2.60
C PRO A 32 -4.62 4.13 4.06
N LYS A 33 -4.36 5.38 4.43
CA LYS A 33 -4.76 5.96 5.72
C LYS A 33 -6.25 6.32 5.65
N GLY A 34 -7.09 5.57 6.37
CA GLY A 34 -8.53 5.86 6.49
C GLY A 34 -9.45 4.77 5.93
N ARG A 35 -10.78 5.03 5.95
CA ARG A 35 -11.80 4.11 5.41
C ARG A 35 -11.91 4.28 3.89
N TRP A 36 -11.98 3.16 3.19
CA TRP A 36 -12.25 3.15 1.75
C TRP A 36 -13.68 3.64 1.51
N LYS A 37 -13.84 4.73 0.77
CA LYS A 37 -15.07 4.94 0.00
C LYS A 37 -15.00 4.03 -1.21
N ASP A 38 -16.09 3.38 -1.56
CA ASP A 38 -16.11 2.49 -2.72
C ASP A 38 -15.76 3.29 -4.00
N LEU A 39 -14.64 2.94 -4.62
CA LEU A 39 -14.28 3.20 -6.02
C LEU A 39 -14.02 4.66 -6.49
N GLU A 40 -14.35 5.71 -5.74
CA GLU A 40 -14.06 7.10 -6.16
C GLU A 40 -12.55 7.42 -6.19
N TYR A 41 -11.75 6.64 -5.45
CA TYR A 41 -10.35 6.94 -5.21
C TYR A 41 -9.37 6.49 -6.30
N LEU A 42 -9.82 5.72 -7.29
CA LEU A 42 -8.97 5.32 -8.43
C LEU A 42 -8.75 6.48 -9.42
N CYS A 43 -9.48 7.58 -9.25
CA CYS A 43 -9.47 8.73 -10.14
C CYS A 43 -8.85 9.99 -9.51
N GLU A 44 -8.42 9.93 -8.25
CA GLU A 44 -7.80 11.05 -7.55
C GLU A 44 -6.28 10.90 -7.55
N GLY A 45 -5.56 11.99 -7.77
CA GLY A 45 -4.11 12.02 -7.63
C GLY A 45 -3.76 11.81 -6.16
N ARG A 46 -3.20 10.65 -5.83
CA ARG A 46 -2.77 10.33 -4.47
C ARG A 46 -1.29 10.61 -4.32
N ASP A 47 -0.90 11.01 -3.12
CA ASP A 47 0.48 11.18 -2.73
C ASP A 47 0.86 10.23 -1.58
N ASP A 48 2.11 10.31 -1.12
CA ASP A 48 2.62 9.46 -0.05
C ASP A 48 1.90 9.68 1.29
N ASP A 49 1.28 10.85 1.51
CA ASP A 49 0.62 11.17 2.77
C ASP A 49 -0.69 10.40 2.91
N ASP A 50 -1.30 9.96 1.82
CA ASP A 50 -2.51 9.13 1.80
C ASP A 50 -2.26 7.66 2.20
N PHE A 51 -1.00 7.23 2.34
CA PHE A 51 -0.65 5.83 2.59
C PHE A 51 0.30 5.64 3.78
N GLN A 52 0.28 4.43 4.34
CA GLN A 52 1.22 3.98 5.37
C GLN A 52 1.74 2.57 5.05
N PRO A 53 3.01 2.27 5.35
CA PRO A 53 3.55 0.93 5.12
C PRO A 53 2.90 -0.09 6.06
N ILE A 54 2.60 -1.29 5.55
CA ILE A 54 1.93 -2.36 6.31
C ILE A 54 2.82 -2.91 7.45
N ASN A 55 4.14 -2.74 7.35
CA ASN A 55 5.12 -3.27 8.32
C ASN A 55 5.78 -2.20 9.20
N ALA A 56 5.22 -0.98 9.32
CA ALA A 56 5.80 0.05 10.20
C ALA A 56 5.81 -0.33 11.70
N GLU A 57 5.03 -1.33 12.11
CA GLU A 57 4.95 -1.77 13.51
C GLU A 57 5.83 -3.00 13.79
N LYS A 58 7.16 -2.87 13.66
CA LYS A 58 8.13 -3.79 14.33
C LYS A 58 9.44 -3.12 14.76
N GLU A 59 9.46 -1.80 14.96
CA GLU A 59 10.52 -1.16 15.74
C GLU A 59 9.88 -0.62 17.02
N ASP A 60 9.85 -1.47 18.04
CA ASP A 60 9.78 -1.21 19.50
C ASP A 60 8.95 -2.29 20.22
N ALA A 61 9.59 -3.43 20.48
CA ALA A 61 9.20 -4.41 21.50
C ALA A 61 10.45 -4.97 22.18
#